data_AF-A0A4Q7KPA5-F1
#
_entry.id   AF-A0A4Q7KPA5-F1
#
_cell.length_a   1.000
_cell.length_b   1.000
_cell.length_c   1.000
_cell.angle_alpha   90.00
_cell.angle_beta   90.00
_cell.angle_gamma   90.00
#
_symmetry.space_group_name_H-M   'P 1'
#
loop_
_entity.id
_entity.type
_entity.pdbx_description
1 polymer ?
#
loop_
_entity_poly.entity_id
_entity_poly.type
_entity_poly.pdbx_seq_one_letter_code
_entity_poly.pdbx_strand_id
1 'polypeptide(L)'
;MALRKRKSGDKAATKAAKHVGEPKITPKKAKNALGVAKVLGPTVIPVVAPLAVKAADAVRERFERRRAHKLGIAVDDLPQYSGRGGALHARISGAASSINELRGKDGTTDDDRAFADEADIKLRQLAAAVRAAERMPTARRKAAHRAVATELDQIEQRLLHRLGV
;
A
#
# COMPACT_ATOMS: atom_id res chain seq x y z
N MET A 1 69.35 -27.94 -18.50
CA MET A 1 68.78 -28.04 -17.14
C MET A 1 68.33 -26.65 -16.70
N ALA A 2 67.15 -26.55 -16.06
CA ALA A 2 66.52 -25.37 -15.44
C ALA A 2 65.95 -24.26 -16.37
N LEU A 3 64.62 -24.19 -16.58
CA LEU A 3 63.60 -23.51 -15.74
C LEU A 3 63.87 -22.02 -15.49
N ARG A 4 63.08 -21.15 -16.14
CA ARG A 4 62.53 -19.95 -15.48
C ARG A 4 61.34 -19.31 -16.24
N LYS A 5 60.16 -19.57 -15.67
CA LYS A 5 59.21 -18.53 -15.22
C LYS A 5 58.49 -17.70 -16.30
N ARG A 6 57.50 -18.31 -16.95
CA ARG A 6 56.29 -17.60 -17.44
C ARG A 6 55.12 -17.91 -16.50
N LYS A 7 54.98 -17.17 -15.38
CA LYS A 7 53.87 -17.38 -14.42
C LYS A 7 53.27 -16.08 -13.86
N SER A 8 53.56 -14.94 -14.48
CA SER A 8 53.04 -13.63 -14.06
C SER A 8 51.90 -13.11 -14.95
N GLY A 9 51.84 -13.47 -16.24
CA GLY A 9 50.79 -13.01 -17.16
C GLY A 9 49.42 -13.68 -16.96
N ASP A 10 49.40 -14.94 -16.54
CA ASP A 10 48.18 -15.75 -16.48
C ASP A 10 47.25 -15.42 -15.30
N LYS A 11 47.80 -14.83 -14.23
CA LYS A 11 47.06 -14.53 -12.99
C LYS A 11 46.26 -13.23 -13.05
N ALA A 12 46.59 -12.32 -13.97
CA ALA A 12 45.84 -11.08 -14.18
C ALA A 12 44.62 -11.33 -15.08
N ALA A 13 44.78 -12.17 -16.12
CA ALA A 13 43.70 -12.52 -17.05
C ALA A 13 42.59 -13.38 -16.41
N THR A 14 42.92 -14.25 -15.45
CA THR A 14 41.93 -15.08 -14.74
C THR A 14 41.12 -14.35 -13.67
N LYS A 15 41.49 -13.11 -13.28
CA LYS A 15 40.71 -12.31 -12.33
C LYS A 15 39.57 -11.53 -12.97
N ALA A 16 39.69 -11.16 -14.24
CA ALA A 16 38.66 -10.40 -14.96
C ALA A 16 37.47 -11.27 -15.43
N ALA A 17 37.68 -12.58 -15.65
CA ALA A 17 36.66 -13.47 -16.19
C ALA A 17 35.69 -14.08 -15.15
N LYS A 18 35.84 -13.80 -13.85
CA LYS A 18 35.08 -14.47 -12.77
C LYS A 18 33.89 -13.68 -12.20
N HIS A 19 33.52 -12.55 -12.79
CA HIS A 19 32.44 -11.70 -12.26
C HIS A 19 31.08 -11.85 -12.96
N VAL A 20 30.95 -12.78 -13.90
CA VAL A 20 29.66 -13.10 -14.53
C VAL A 20 29.11 -14.38 -13.88
N GLY A 21 28.26 -14.23 -12.86
CA GLY A 21 27.44 -15.34 -12.36
C GLY A 21 27.69 -15.81 -10.92
N GLU A 22 28.47 -15.12 -10.09
CA GLU A 22 28.44 -15.41 -8.65
C GLU A 22 27.17 -14.85 -8.01
N PRO A 23 26.40 -15.63 -7.22
CA PRO A 23 25.33 -15.08 -6.42
C PRO A 23 25.93 -13.97 -5.55
N LYS A 24 25.30 -12.78 -5.56
CA LYS A 24 25.84 -11.55 -4.93
C LYS A 24 26.17 -11.73 -3.43
N ILE A 25 25.71 -12.81 -2.81
CA ILE A 25 26.09 -13.24 -1.47
C ILE A 25 26.52 -14.72 -1.51
N THR A 26 27.83 -14.97 -1.37
CA THR A 26 28.36 -16.31 -1.11
C THR A 26 28.42 -16.57 0.40
N PRO A 27 28.25 -17.83 0.87
CA PRO A 27 28.22 -18.15 2.30
C PRO A 27 29.47 -17.70 3.06
N LYS A 28 30.63 -17.68 2.40
CA LYS A 28 31.87 -17.14 2.98
C LYS A 28 31.80 -15.62 3.21
N LYS A 29 31.24 -14.86 2.27
CA LYS A 29 31.04 -13.41 2.42
C LYS A 29 30.00 -13.10 3.50
N ALA A 30 28.95 -13.92 3.62
CA ALA A 30 27.96 -13.79 4.70
C ALA A 30 28.58 -14.02 6.09
N LYS A 31 29.41 -15.06 6.27
CA LYS A 31 30.12 -15.30 7.53
C LYS A 31 31.06 -14.15 7.90
N ASN A 32 31.80 -13.61 6.93
CA ASN A 32 32.67 -12.46 7.16
C ASN A 32 31.88 -11.20 7.51
N ALA A 33 30.74 -10.96 6.84
CA ALA A 33 29.86 -9.84 7.15
C ALA A 33 29.27 -9.94 8.56
N LEU A 34 28.88 -11.14 9.03
CA LEU A 34 28.46 -11.36 10.42
C LEU A 34 29.58 -11.03 11.41
N GLY A 35 30.82 -11.43 11.11
CA GLY A 35 31.98 -11.11 11.94
C GLY A 35 32.20 -9.61 12.06
N VAL A 36 32.18 -8.89 10.94
CA VAL A 36 32.32 -7.43 10.89
C VAL A 36 31.16 -6.73 11.59
N ALA A 37 29.93 -7.19 11.38
CA ALA A 37 28.74 -6.63 12.01
C ALA A 37 28.75 -6.80 13.54
N LYS A 38 29.33 -7.90 14.06
CA LYS A 38 29.41 -8.13 15.51
C LYS A 38 30.42 -7.21 16.21
N VAL A 39 31.45 -6.77 15.49
CA VAL A 39 32.49 -5.86 16.01
C VAL A 39 32.10 -4.40 15.83
N LEU A 40 31.62 -4.02 14.64
CA LEU A 40 31.27 -2.62 14.31
C LEU A 40 29.81 -2.26 14.65
N GLY A 41 28.95 -3.26 14.82
CA GLY A 41 27.54 -3.07 15.14
C GLY A 41 27.32 -2.20 16.37
N PRO A 42 27.88 -2.53 17.55
CA PRO A 42 27.65 -1.76 18.78
C PRO A 42 28.01 -0.26 18.67
N THR A 43 29.00 0.07 17.84
CA THR A 43 29.47 1.45 17.65
C THR A 43 28.73 2.20 16.55
N VAL A 44 28.32 1.51 15.48
CA VAL A 44 27.67 2.15 14.33
C VAL A 44 26.16 2.23 14.51
N ILE A 45 25.55 1.25 15.17
CA ILE A 45 24.10 1.19 15.42
C ILE A 45 23.58 2.48 16.07
N PRO A 46 24.16 3.05 17.14
CA PRO A 46 23.62 4.24 17.81
C PRO A 46 23.57 5.48 16.89
N VAL A 47 24.51 5.59 15.96
CA VAL A 47 24.63 6.74 15.05
C VAL A 47 23.68 6.59 13.85
N VAL A 48 23.54 5.36 13.35
CA VAL A 48 22.77 5.10 12.13
C VAL A 48 21.31 4.77 12.43
N ALA A 49 21.00 4.25 13.62
CA ALA A 49 19.62 3.89 14.01
C ALA A 49 18.65 5.09 13.93
N PRO A 50 18.96 6.30 14.44
CA PRO A 50 18.04 7.43 14.34
C PRO A 50 17.76 7.83 12.89
N LEU A 51 18.78 7.75 12.03
CA LEU A 51 18.65 8.08 10.61
C LEU A 51 17.84 7.03 9.85
N ALA A 52 18.04 5.75 10.18
CA ALA A 52 17.29 4.63 9.63
C ALA A 52 15.81 4.70 10.01
N VAL A 53 15.49 5.05 11.27
CA VAL A 53 14.12 5.28 11.73
C VAL A 53 13.47 6.42 10.95
N LYS A 54 14.13 7.59 10.86
CA LYS A 54 13.62 8.73 10.08
C LYS A 54 13.42 8.41 8.59
N ALA A 55 14.33 7.63 8.00
CA ALA A 55 14.20 7.17 6.62
C ALA A 55 13.03 6.20 6.44
N ALA A 56 12.82 5.28 7.39
CA ALA A 56 11.68 4.38 7.39
C ALA A 56 10.35 5.15 7.50
N ASP A 57 10.29 6.16 8.36
CA ASP A 57 9.11 7.02 8.51
C ASP A 57 8.82 7.81 7.23
N ALA A 58 9.83 8.41 6.59
CA ALA A 58 9.65 9.12 5.33
C ALA A 58 9.15 8.21 4.19
N VAL A 59 9.61 6.95 4.15
CA VAL A 59 9.13 5.95 3.18
C VAL A 59 7.68 5.58 3.48
N ARG A 60 7.35 5.37 4.77
CA ARG A 60 6.02 5.01 5.24
C ARG A 60 5.01 6.12 4.96
N GLU A 61 5.36 7.36 5.29
CA GLU A 61 4.56 8.56 5.04
C GLU A 61 4.32 8.79 3.54
N ARG A 62 5.30 8.47 2.68
CA ARG A 62 5.12 8.55 1.22
C ARG A 62 4.19 7.45 0.70
N PHE A 63 4.19 6.28 1.34
CA PHE A 63 3.31 5.17 0.99
C PHE A 63 1.87 5.43 1.45
N GLU A 64 1.72 5.97 2.65
CA GLU A 64 0.44 6.40 3.23
C GLU A 64 -0.16 7.56 2.45
N ARG A 65 0.62 8.59 2.09
CA ARG A 65 0.19 9.64 1.14
C ARG A 65 -0.28 9.09 -0.19
N ARG A 66 0.46 8.14 -0.79
CA ARG A 66 0.01 7.51 -2.04
C ARG A 66 -1.26 6.69 -1.88
N ARG A 67 -1.50 6.10 -0.71
CA ARG A 67 -2.70 5.32 -0.44
C ARG A 67 -3.90 6.21 -0.14
N ALA A 68 -3.70 7.30 0.58
CA ALA A 68 -4.66 8.37 0.84
C ALA A 68 -5.12 9.04 -0.47
N HIS A 69 -4.18 9.43 -1.34
CA HIS A 69 -4.50 10.01 -2.66
C HIS A 69 -5.29 9.06 -3.56
N LYS A 70 -5.04 7.75 -3.50
CA LYS A 70 -5.83 6.76 -4.27
C LYS A 70 -7.25 6.58 -3.75
N LEU A 71 -7.49 6.96 -2.50
CA LEU A 71 -8.78 6.82 -1.83
C LEU A 71 -9.51 8.17 -1.69
N GLY A 72 -8.91 9.28 -2.13
CA GLY A 72 -9.51 10.62 -2.07
C GLY A 72 -9.70 11.16 -0.65
N ILE A 73 -9.02 10.60 0.34
CA ILE A 73 -9.16 10.94 1.77
C ILE A 73 -7.87 11.55 2.34
N ALA A 74 -8.00 12.34 3.41
CA ALA A 74 -6.85 12.88 4.15
C ALA A 74 -6.03 11.74 4.78
N VAL A 75 -4.70 11.94 4.88
CA VAL A 75 -3.78 10.94 5.47
C VAL A 75 -4.11 10.66 6.93
N ASP A 76 -4.63 11.64 7.65
CA ASP A 76 -5.03 11.51 9.06
C ASP A 76 -6.26 10.60 9.26
N ASP A 77 -7.06 10.38 8.21
CA ASP A 77 -8.21 9.47 8.24
C ASP A 77 -7.86 8.04 7.83
N LEU A 78 -6.63 7.78 7.39
CA LEU A 78 -6.17 6.46 6.98
C LEU A 78 -6.26 5.38 8.08
N PRO A 79 -6.05 5.67 9.39
CA PRO A 79 -6.27 4.72 10.46
C PRO A 79 -7.73 4.25 10.57
N GLN A 80 -8.68 5.16 10.29
CA GLN A 80 -10.13 4.94 10.33
C GLN A 80 -10.56 3.89 9.27
N TYR A 81 -9.81 3.84 8.15
CA TYR A 81 -10.05 2.96 7.01
C TYR A 81 -8.93 1.93 6.82
N SER A 82 -8.43 1.39 7.93
CA SER A 82 -7.45 0.31 7.92
C SER A 82 -8.11 -1.08 7.79
N GLY A 83 -7.34 -2.11 7.39
CA GLY A 83 -7.84 -3.49 7.28
C GLY A 83 -8.13 -3.96 5.85
N ARG A 84 -8.84 -5.10 5.72
CA ARG A 84 -9.08 -5.79 4.43
C ARG A 84 -10.20 -5.11 3.63
N GLY A 85 -11.16 -4.49 4.33
CA GLY A 85 -12.26 -3.71 3.76
C GLY A 85 -12.04 -2.21 3.73
N GLY A 86 -10.89 -1.71 4.20
CA GLY A 86 -10.62 -0.28 4.37
C GLY A 86 -10.86 0.56 3.12
N ALA A 87 -10.45 0.08 1.94
CA ALA A 87 -10.68 0.80 0.68
C ALA A 87 -12.18 0.94 0.34
N LEU A 88 -13.01 -0.07 0.67
CA LEU A 88 -14.46 0.02 0.48
C LEU A 88 -15.08 0.99 1.49
N HIS A 89 -14.64 0.96 2.74
CA HIS A 89 -15.12 1.92 3.74
C HIS A 89 -14.79 3.37 3.38
N ALA A 90 -13.60 3.64 2.84
CA ALA A 90 -13.22 4.97 2.37
C ALA A 90 -14.13 5.43 1.22
N ARG A 91 -14.38 4.59 0.22
CA ARG A 91 -15.30 4.90 -0.90
C ARG A 91 -16.73 5.15 -0.41
N ILE A 92 -17.25 4.30 0.47
CA ILE A 92 -18.58 4.48 1.08
C ILE A 92 -18.66 5.82 1.81
N SER A 93 -17.61 6.22 2.54
CA SER A 93 -17.58 7.52 3.22
C SER A 93 -17.51 8.71 2.25
N GLY A 94 -16.76 8.56 1.15
CA GLY A 94 -16.73 9.55 0.06
C GLY A 94 -18.11 9.71 -0.57
N ALA A 95 -18.77 8.62 -0.93
CA ALA A 95 -20.13 8.63 -1.46
C ALA A 95 -21.13 9.25 -0.48
N ALA A 96 -21.02 8.97 0.82
CA ALA A 96 -21.87 9.58 1.85
C ALA A 96 -21.65 11.11 1.95
N SER A 97 -20.41 11.57 1.77
CA SER A 97 -20.09 13.00 1.73
C SER A 97 -20.70 13.67 0.50
N SER A 98 -20.56 13.06 -0.69
CA SER A 98 -21.17 13.56 -1.93
C SER A 98 -22.70 13.51 -1.94
N ILE A 99 -23.32 12.61 -1.18
CA ILE A 99 -24.78 12.65 -0.95
C ILE A 99 -25.19 13.90 -0.16
N ASN A 100 -24.38 14.32 0.83
CA ASN A 100 -24.64 15.57 1.54
C ASN A 100 -24.42 16.79 0.64
N GLU A 101 -23.45 16.74 -0.27
CA GLU A 101 -23.30 17.77 -1.32
C GLU A 101 -24.53 17.83 -2.23
N LEU A 102 -25.08 16.68 -2.66
CA LEU A 102 -26.32 16.64 -3.45
C LEU A 102 -27.50 17.27 -2.69
N ARG A 103 -27.62 17.03 -1.37
CA ARG A 103 -28.65 17.66 -0.54
C ARG A 103 -28.51 19.19 -0.44
N GLY A 104 -27.27 19.69 -0.46
CA GLY A 104 -26.95 21.12 -0.34
C GLY A 104 -26.82 21.87 -1.66
N LYS A 105 -26.94 21.19 -2.80
CA LYS A 105 -26.83 21.79 -4.13
C LYS A 105 -28.00 22.74 -4.42
N ASP A 106 -27.72 23.85 -5.10
CA ASP A 106 -28.77 24.74 -5.57
C ASP A 106 -29.64 24.05 -6.63
N GLY A 107 -30.96 24.15 -6.48
CA GLY A 107 -31.90 23.49 -7.39
C GLY A 107 -32.13 22.00 -7.11
N THR A 108 -31.72 21.47 -5.96
CA THR A 108 -32.02 20.10 -5.53
C THR A 108 -33.51 19.83 -5.54
N THR A 109 -33.91 18.81 -6.29
CA THR A 109 -35.30 18.37 -6.45
C THR A 109 -35.74 17.45 -5.30
N ASP A 110 -37.04 17.24 -5.15
CA ASP A 110 -37.55 16.26 -4.17
C ASP A 110 -37.12 14.82 -4.50
N ASP A 111 -37.00 14.49 -5.80
CA ASP A 111 -36.45 13.21 -6.25
C ASP A 111 -34.99 13.03 -5.86
N ASP A 112 -34.18 14.09 -5.87
CA ASP A 112 -32.78 14.05 -5.42
C ASP A 112 -32.68 13.83 -3.91
N ARG A 113 -33.58 14.44 -3.13
CA ARG A 113 -33.66 14.23 -1.67
C ARG A 113 -34.09 12.80 -1.34
N ALA A 114 -35.11 12.29 -2.01
CA ALA A 114 -35.57 10.91 -1.85
C ALA A 114 -34.46 9.90 -2.21
N PHE A 115 -33.73 10.15 -3.30
CA PHE A 115 -32.56 9.37 -3.66
C PHE A 115 -31.46 9.45 -2.60
N ALA A 116 -31.15 10.65 -2.11
CA ALA A 116 -30.13 10.86 -1.08
C ALA A 116 -30.44 10.06 0.21
N ASP A 117 -31.69 10.03 0.63
CA ASP A 117 -32.13 9.28 1.80
C ASP A 117 -32.05 7.77 1.59
N GLU A 118 -32.53 7.28 0.44
CA GLU A 118 -32.42 5.86 0.07
C GLU A 118 -30.95 5.42 -0.02
N ALA A 119 -30.10 6.25 -0.64
CA ALA A 119 -28.69 5.98 -0.82
C ALA A 119 -27.93 5.98 0.52
N ASP A 120 -28.22 6.91 1.44
CA ASP A 120 -27.59 6.92 2.78
C ASP A 120 -27.89 5.62 3.55
N ILE A 121 -29.14 5.16 3.52
CA ILE A 121 -29.54 3.88 4.13
C ILE A 121 -28.75 2.72 3.52
N LYS A 122 -28.67 2.66 2.19
CA LYS A 122 -27.91 1.62 1.47
C LYS A 122 -26.42 1.66 1.80
N LEU A 123 -25.79 2.83 1.84
CA LEU A 123 -24.38 2.98 2.19
C LEU A 123 -24.07 2.46 3.61
N ARG A 124 -24.97 2.70 4.58
CA ARG A 124 -24.84 2.13 5.94
C ARG A 124 -24.92 0.61 5.92
N GLN A 125 -25.82 0.03 5.13
CA GLN A 125 -25.94 -1.42 4.96
C GLN A 125 -24.69 -2.02 4.31
N LEU A 126 -24.17 -1.39 3.26
CA LEU A 126 -22.93 -1.80 2.61
C LEU A 126 -21.75 -1.75 3.58
N ALA A 127 -21.63 -0.69 4.39
CA ALA A 127 -20.59 -0.60 5.42
C ALA A 127 -20.70 -1.75 6.45
N ALA A 128 -21.92 -2.09 6.88
CA ALA A 128 -22.14 -3.23 7.76
C ALA A 128 -21.74 -4.56 7.09
N ALA A 129 -22.06 -4.73 5.81
CA ALA A 129 -21.68 -5.91 5.03
C ALA A 129 -20.17 -6.08 4.90
N VAL A 130 -19.42 -4.98 4.69
CA VAL A 130 -17.94 -5.00 4.67
C VAL A 130 -17.40 -5.49 6.01
N ARG A 131 -17.86 -4.94 7.14
CA ARG A 131 -17.44 -5.38 8.48
C ARG A 131 -17.76 -6.86 8.73
N ALA A 132 -18.93 -7.32 8.30
CA ALA A 132 -19.32 -8.73 8.41
C ALA A 132 -18.42 -9.64 7.56
N ALA A 133 -18.07 -9.21 6.34
CA ALA A 133 -17.20 -9.96 5.45
C ALA A 133 -15.78 -10.15 6.01
N GLU A 134 -15.29 -9.24 6.84
CA GLU A 134 -13.96 -9.36 7.45
C GLU A 134 -13.81 -10.57 8.38
N ARG A 135 -14.92 -11.05 8.96
CA ARG A 135 -14.98 -12.27 9.78
C ARG A 135 -15.03 -13.56 8.96
N MET A 136 -15.14 -13.47 7.63
CA MET A 136 -15.28 -14.63 6.75
C MET A 136 -13.92 -15.18 6.25
N PRO A 137 -13.86 -16.48 5.88
CA PRO A 137 -12.73 -17.05 5.17
C PRO A 137 -12.40 -16.29 3.88
N THR A 138 -11.13 -16.33 3.44
CA THR A 138 -10.60 -15.45 2.39
C THR A 138 -11.39 -15.49 1.08
N ALA A 139 -11.83 -16.66 0.61
CA ALA A 139 -12.60 -16.76 -0.63
C ALA A 139 -13.96 -16.06 -0.50
N ARG A 140 -14.70 -16.33 0.58
CA ARG A 140 -16.02 -15.76 0.84
C ARG A 140 -15.95 -14.25 1.12
N ARG A 141 -14.94 -13.80 1.86
CA ARG A 141 -14.66 -12.37 2.08
C ARG A 141 -14.45 -11.63 0.76
N LYS A 142 -13.60 -12.17 -0.14
CA LYS A 142 -13.33 -11.55 -1.44
C LYS A 142 -14.59 -11.47 -2.30
N ALA A 143 -15.41 -12.52 -2.32
CA ALA A 143 -16.69 -12.52 -3.03
C ALA A 143 -17.64 -11.45 -2.48
N ALA A 144 -17.78 -11.37 -1.15
CA ALA A 144 -18.61 -10.35 -0.50
C ALA A 144 -18.11 -8.92 -0.80
N HIS A 145 -16.80 -8.67 -0.73
CA HIS A 145 -16.24 -7.36 -1.07
C HIS A 145 -16.50 -6.97 -2.53
N ARG A 146 -16.46 -7.94 -3.47
CA ARG A 146 -16.80 -7.68 -4.88
C ARG A 146 -18.28 -7.32 -5.05
N ALA A 147 -19.18 -8.04 -4.39
CA ALA A 147 -20.60 -7.73 -4.44
C ALA A 147 -20.88 -6.32 -3.87
N VAL A 148 -20.29 -5.98 -2.73
CA VAL A 148 -20.38 -4.62 -2.16
C VAL A 148 -19.83 -3.57 -3.12
N ALA A 149 -18.70 -3.83 -3.78
CA ALA A 149 -18.13 -2.91 -4.76
C ALA A 149 -19.11 -2.65 -5.92
N THR A 150 -19.71 -3.70 -6.48
CA THR A 150 -20.68 -3.57 -7.57
C THR A 150 -21.92 -2.76 -7.18
N GLU A 151 -22.47 -2.97 -5.99
CA GLU A 151 -23.61 -2.17 -5.50
C GLU A 151 -23.22 -0.72 -5.25
N LEU A 152 -22.02 -0.48 -4.72
CA LEU A 152 -21.50 0.87 -4.52
C LEU A 152 -21.31 1.60 -5.86
N ASP A 153 -20.76 0.93 -6.87
CA ASP A 153 -20.56 1.50 -8.21
C ASP A 153 -21.90 2.00 -8.80
N GLN A 154 -22.99 1.25 -8.61
CA GLN A 154 -24.33 1.65 -9.10
C GLN A 154 -24.85 2.91 -8.39
N ILE A 155 -24.63 3.02 -7.08
CA ILE A 155 -25.02 4.21 -6.30
C ILE A 155 -24.19 5.41 -6.74
N GLU A 156 -22.87 5.24 -6.86
CA GLU A 156 -21.94 6.29 -7.29
C GLU A 156 -22.29 6.80 -8.70
N GLN A 157 -22.64 5.92 -9.64
CA GLN A 157 -23.08 6.32 -10.99
C GLN A 157 -24.37 7.16 -10.97
N ARG A 158 -25.38 6.74 -10.20
CA ARG A 158 -26.62 7.51 -10.05
C ARG A 158 -26.38 8.85 -9.37
N LEU A 159 -25.47 8.89 -8.40
CA LEU A 159 -25.07 10.11 -7.70
C LEU A 159 -24.37 11.09 -8.64
N LEU A 160 -23.41 10.63 -9.44
CA LEU A 160 -22.71 11.46 -10.45
C LEU A 160 -23.69 12.07 -11.44
N HIS A 161 -24.62 11.26 -11.98
CA HIS A 161 -25.63 11.73 -12.91
C HIS A 161 -26.48 12.88 -12.34
N ARG A 162 -26.87 12.80 -11.05
CA ARG A 162 -27.65 13.85 -10.36
C ARG A 162 -26.81 15.07 -9.99
N LEU A 163 -25.54 14.87 -9.69
CA LEU A 163 -24.58 15.96 -9.50
C LEU A 163 -24.30 16.69 -10.82
N GLY A 164 -24.53 16.04 -11.97
CA GLY A 164 -24.40 16.62 -13.31
C GLY A 164 -23.01 16.43 -13.92
N VAL A 165 -22.31 15.37 -13.51
CA VAL A 165 -20.98 14.98 -13.99
C VAL A 165 -20.99 13.62 -14.66
#